data_AF-A0A3D4UP82-F1
#
_entry.id   AF-A0A3D4UP82-F1
#
_cell.length_a   1.000
_cell.length_b   1.000
_cell.length_c   1.000
_cell.angle_alpha   90.00
_cell.angle_beta   90.00
_cell.angle_gamma   90.00
#
_symmetry.space_group_name_H-M   'P 1'
#
loop_
_entity.id
_entity.type
_entity.pdbx_description
1 polymer ?
#
loop_
_entity_poly.entity_id
_entity_poly.type
_entity_poly.pdbx_seq_one_letter_code
_entity_poly.pdbx_strand_id
1 'polypeptide(L)'
;MGSGHELAREPQRNPVGTERPHHPRIPDARLDAADLKDRTMNEIDRRQFIAAGSALGVAGIALASGVRTPPIRPEDKRIKKALKFGMIGQGETVLEKFKLVKACAFDGIELDAPGDWDLQEMLDAKAATGLSIPGVVLSTHWHKPFNHPDQSVRDEAKSALETAIKDCKALGGSSVLVVPAVVNESMPYEEAYERSQR
;
A
#
# COMPACT_ATOMS: atom_id res chain seq x y z
N MET A 1 -42.15 38.10 -41.00
CA MET A 1 -40.99 37.72 -41.84
C MET A 1 -39.88 37.27 -40.91
N GLY A 2 -39.39 36.04 -41.08
CA GLY A 2 -38.08 35.58 -40.58
C GLY A 2 -37.97 35.17 -39.11
N SER A 3 -38.28 33.90 -38.85
CA SER A 3 -37.91 33.14 -37.64
C SER A 3 -36.40 32.84 -37.65
N GLY A 4 -35.76 32.82 -36.48
CA GLY A 4 -34.38 32.41 -36.28
C GLY A 4 -34.17 31.83 -34.88
N HIS A 5 -34.81 30.70 -34.60
CA HIS A 5 -34.54 29.88 -33.42
C HIS A 5 -33.16 29.21 -33.57
N GLU A 6 -32.20 29.59 -32.72
CA GLU A 6 -30.89 28.95 -32.66
C GLU A 6 -31.03 27.59 -31.95
N LEU A 7 -30.95 26.52 -32.73
CA LEU A 7 -31.01 25.12 -32.27
C LEU A 7 -29.69 24.76 -31.58
N ALA A 8 -29.79 24.39 -30.30
CA ALA A 8 -28.72 23.73 -29.56
C ALA A 8 -28.26 22.47 -30.30
N ARG A 9 -26.96 22.37 -30.59
CA ARG A 9 -26.38 21.18 -31.22
C ARG A 9 -26.27 20.06 -30.18
N GLU A 10 -27.00 18.98 -30.39
CA GLU A 10 -26.85 17.70 -29.69
C GLU A 10 -25.43 17.13 -29.88
N PRO A 11 -24.79 16.59 -28.83
CA PRO A 11 -23.53 15.88 -28.98
C PRO A 11 -23.77 14.53 -29.67
N GLN A 12 -23.15 14.33 -30.83
CA GLN A 12 -23.20 13.08 -31.56
C GLN A 12 -22.60 11.93 -30.74
N ARG A 13 -23.39 10.87 -30.53
CA ARG A 13 -22.92 9.62 -29.95
C ARG A 13 -22.06 8.88 -30.98
N ASN A 14 -20.79 8.68 -30.67
CA ASN A 14 -19.93 7.75 -31.41
C ASN A 14 -20.45 6.30 -31.22
N PRO A 15 -20.62 5.51 -32.30
CA PRO A 15 -20.94 4.10 -32.17
C PRO A 15 -19.70 3.35 -31.66
N VAL A 16 -19.78 2.82 -30.44
CA VAL A 16 -18.79 1.89 -29.89
C VAL A 16 -18.82 0.62 -30.76
N GLY A 17 -17.77 0.43 -31.56
CA GLY A 17 -17.50 -0.82 -32.25
C GLY A 17 -17.24 -1.93 -31.22
N THR A 18 -18.15 -2.89 -31.15
CA THR A 18 -18.03 -4.09 -30.32
C THR A 18 -17.26 -5.17 -31.08
N GLU A 19 -15.94 -5.20 -30.94
CA GLU A 19 -15.16 -6.43 -31.16
C GLU A 19 -14.08 -6.55 -30.09
N ARG A 20 -14.30 -7.47 -29.14
CA ARG A 20 -13.30 -7.86 -28.14
C ARG A 20 -12.31 -8.83 -28.78
N PRO A 21 -10.98 -8.65 -28.63
CA PRO A 21 -10.03 -9.62 -29.15
C PRO A 21 -10.20 -10.98 -28.47
N HIS A 22 -10.22 -12.05 -29.28
CA HIS A 22 -10.30 -13.43 -28.82
C HIS A 22 -9.06 -13.80 -27.99
N HIS A 23 -9.25 -14.00 -26.69
CA HIS A 23 -8.24 -14.64 -25.84
C HIS A 23 -8.30 -16.16 -26.05
N PRO A 24 -7.16 -16.86 -26.25
CA PRO A 24 -7.16 -18.32 -26.35
C PRO A 24 -7.66 -18.94 -25.04
N ARG A 25 -8.59 -19.90 -25.15
CA ARG A 25 -9.11 -20.67 -24.00
C ARG A 25 -8.01 -21.60 -23.47
N ILE A 26 -7.71 -21.50 -22.18
CA ILE A 26 -6.87 -22.46 -21.45
C ILE A 26 -7.60 -23.81 -21.49
N PRO A 27 -6.94 -24.93 -21.85
CA PRO A 27 -7.57 -26.24 -21.86
C PRO A 27 -8.09 -26.62 -20.47
N ASP A 28 -9.33 -27.11 -20.44
CA ASP A 28 -10.04 -27.58 -19.26
C ASP A 28 -9.31 -28.81 -18.71
N ALA A 29 -8.52 -28.64 -17.65
CA ALA A 29 -7.82 -29.72 -16.97
C ALA A 29 -8.84 -30.54 -16.15
N ARG A 30 -9.59 -31.40 -16.83
CA ARG A 30 -10.35 -32.46 -16.18
C ARG A 30 -9.35 -33.49 -15.68
N LEU A 31 -9.10 -33.43 -14.38
CA LEU A 31 -8.31 -34.44 -13.67
C LEU A 31 -9.17 -35.70 -13.54
N ASP A 32 -8.69 -36.80 -14.13
CA ASP A 32 -9.35 -38.10 -14.05
C ASP A 32 -9.29 -38.66 -12.62
N ALA A 33 -10.42 -39.14 -12.11
CA ALA A 33 -10.58 -39.69 -10.76
C ALA A 33 -9.74 -40.97 -10.48
N ALA A 34 -9.02 -41.48 -11.47
CA ALA A 34 -8.10 -42.60 -11.34
C ALA A 34 -6.76 -42.20 -10.70
N ASP A 35 -6.35 -40.93 -10.82
CA ASP A 35 -5.07 -40.43 -10.29
C ASP A 35 -5.11 -40.14 -8.77
N LEU A 36 -6.31 -40.25 -8.17
CA LEU A 36 -6.56 -39.95 -6.76
C LEU A 36 -6.36 -41.18 -5.84
N LYS A 37 -6.11 -42.37 -6.39
CA LYS A 37 -6.10 -43.63 -5.61
C LYS A 37 -4.72 -44.18 -5.23
N ASP A 38 -3.62 -43.60 -5.71
CA ASP A 38 -2.27 -44.16 -5.47
C ASP A 38 -1.34 -43.28 -4.60
N ARG A 39 -1.91 -42.28 -3.90
CA ARG A 39 -1.11 -41.31 -3.14
C ARG A 39 -1.41 -41.23 -1.65
N THR A 40 -1.80 -42.35 -1.05
CA THR A 40 -1.83 -42.48 0.41
C THR A 40 -1.14 -43.75 0.86
N MET A 41 0.18 -43.68 1.12
CA MET A 41 0.77 -44.42 2.23
C MET A 41 2.13 -43.85 2.67
N ASN A 42 2.15 -43.26 3.87
CA ASN A 42 3.31 -43.09 4.76
C ASN A 42 4.63 -42.56 4.16
N GLU A 43 4.67 -41.30 3.75
CA GLU A 43 5.89 -40.52 3.90
C GLU A 43 5.79 -39.72 5.20
N ILE A 44 6.63 -40.07 6.18
CA ILE A 44 6.94 -39.14 7.26
C ILE A 44 7.58 -37.92 6.59
N ASP A 45 6.82 -36.83 6.52
CA ASP A 45 7.28 -35.58 5.93
C ASP A 45 8.59 -35.16 6.63
N ARG A 46 9.66 -34.94 5.85
CA ARG A 46 10.95 -34.47 6.39
C ARG A 46 10.76 -33.25 7.29
N ARG A 47 9.77 -32.40 7.01
CA ARG A 47 9.43 -31.22 7.81
C ARG A 47 8.83 -31.61 9.15
N GLN A 48 7.99 -32.64 9.22
CA GLN A 48 7.47 -33.18 10.48
C GLN A 48 8.58 -33.87 11.29
N PHE A 49 9.51 -34.58 10.64
CA PHE A 49 10.66 -35.19 11.31
C PHE A 49 11.63 -34.14 11.89
N ILE A 50 11.94 -33.07 11.15
CA ILE A 50 12.77 -31.95 11.63
C ILE A 50 12.06 -31.18 12.74
N ALA A 51 10.76 -30.94 12.63
CA ALA A 51 9.97 -30.27 13.66
C ALA A 51 9.91 -31.08 14.97
N ALA A 52 9.75 -32.41 14.88
CA ALA A 52 9.76 -33.29 16.04
C ALA A 52 11.16 -33.44 16.68
N GLY A 53 12.22 -33.49 15.86
CA GLY A 53 13.60 -33.62 16.34
C GLY A 53 14.15 -32.36 17.02
N SER A 54 13.78 -31.19 16.52
CA SER A 54 14.23 -29.89 17.06
C SER A 54 13.58 -29.54 18.41
N ALA A 55 12.34 -29.97 18.65
CA ALA A 55 11.64 -29.73 19.92
C ALA A 55 12.25 -30.50 21.11
N LEU A 56 12.77 -31.71 20.90
CA LEU A 56 13.34 -32.55 21.98
C LEU A 56 14.81 -32.20 22.31
N GLY A 57 15.61 -31.84 21.31
CA GLY A 57 17.04 -31.51 21.52
C GLY A 57 17.27 -30.16 22.22
N VAL A 58 16.44 -29.14 21.95
CA VAL A 58 16.60 -27.80 22.52
C VAL A 58 16.02 -27.70 23.93
N ALA A 59 14.91 -28.42 24.22
CA ALA A 59 14.32 -28.44 25.56
C ALA A 59 15.24 -29.09 26.61
N GLY A 60 15.98 -30.14 26.24
CA GLY A 60 16.92 -30.82 27.15
C GLY A 60 18.12 -29.95 27.57
N ILE A 61 18.61 -29.08 26.68
CA ILE A 61 19.72 -28.16 26.98
C ILE A 61 19.22 -26.92 27.73
N ALA A 62 18.07 -26.36 27.35
CA ALA A 62 17.52 -25.17 27.99
C ALA A 62 17.12 -25.41 29.47
N LEU A 63 16.64 -26.61 29.80
CA LEU A 63 16.32 -27.00 31.19
C LEU A 63 17.57 -27.18 32.05
N ALA A 64 18.69 -27.64 31.48
CA ALA A 64 19.95 -27.84 32.21
C ALA A 64 20.75 -26.54 32.42
N SER A 65 20.54 -25.52 31.57
CA SER A 65 21.32 -24.28 31.61
C SER A 65 20.56 -23.04 32.12
N GLY A 66 19.26 -23.15 32.41
CA GLY A 66 18.44 -21.99 32.84
C GLY A 66 18.33 -20.88 31.80
N VAL A 67 18.75 -21.14 30.55
CA VAL A 67 18.75 -20.17 29.46
C VAL A 67 17.37 -20.16 28.83
N ARG A 68 16.64 -19.05 29.01
CA ARG A 68 15.41 -18.77 28.27
C ARG A 68 15.77 -18.43 26.82
N THR A 69 15.70 -19.42 25.94
CA THR A 69 15.76 -19.16 24.50
C THR A 69 14.46 -18.48 24.08
N PRO A 70 14.49 -17.26 23.50
CA PRO A 70 13.28 -16.65 22.99
C PRO A 70 12.66 -17.55 21.91
N PRO A 71 11.33 -17.65 21.83
CA PRO A 71 10.69 -18.47 20.81
C PRO A 71 11.13 -17.98 19.43
N ILE A 72 11.63 -18.90 18.60
CA ILE A 72 11.90 -18.63 17.19
C ILE A 72 10.54 -18.34 16.54
N ARG A 73 10.24 -17.07 16.32
CA ARG A 73 9.08 -16.66 15.54
C ARG A 73 9.43 -16.87 14.07
N PRO A 74 8.63 -17.65 13.32
CA PRO A 74 8.80 -17.71 11.87
C PRO A 74 8.82 -16.30 11.31
N GLU A 75 9.83 -15.99 10.51
CA GLU A 75 9.89 -14.73 9.76
C GLU A 75 8.65 -14.63 8.87
N ASP A 76 7.86 -13.56 9.04
CA ASP A 76 6.70 -13.31 8.19
C ASP A 76 7.19 -12.85 6.81
N LYS A 77 7.21 -13.77 5.85
CA LYS A 77 7.65 -13.52 4.46
C LYS A 77 6.57 -12.87 3.59
N ARG A 78 5.39 -12.56 4.14
CA ARG A 78 4.32 -11.94 3.34
C ARG A 78 4.71 -10.52 2.94
N ILE A 79 4.31 -10.14 1.73
CA ILE A 79 4.26 -8.72 1.35
C ILE A 79 3.17 -8.06 2.19
N LYS A 80 3.58 -7.10 3.02
CA LYS A 80 2.66 -6.33 3.86
C LYS A 80 1.87 -5.35 2.99
N LYS A 81 0.55 -5.32 3.18
CA LYS A 81 -0.33 -4.43 2.42
C LYS A 81 -0.72 -3.24 3.27
N ALA A 82 -0.58 -2.04 2.70
CA ALA A 82 -1.12 -0.81 3.27
C ALA A 82 -2.00 -0.10 2.24
N LEU A 83 -2.82 0.83 2.71
CA LEU A 83 -3.64 1.71 1.88
C LEU A 83 -3.58 3.13 2.42
N LYS A 84 -3.91 4.11 1.58
CA LYS A 84 -3.97 5.51 2.00
C LYS A 84 -5.23 5.75 2.83
N PHE A 85 -5.12 6.44 3.97
CA PHE A 85 -6.23 6.74 4.88
C PHE A 85 -7.42 7.40 4.18
N GLY A 86 -7.16 8.28 3.20
CA GLY A 86 -8.20 8.92 2.38
C GLY A 86 -9.02 7.96 1.50
N MET A 87 -8.60 6.70 1.33
CA MET A 87 -9.37 5.67 0.62
C MET A 87 -10.44 5.02 1.50
N ILE A 88 -10.43 5.27 2.82
CA ILE A 88 -11.34 4.65 3.77
C ILE A 88 -12.64 5.48 3.82
N GLY A 89 -13.61 5.08 3.00
CA GLY A 89 -14.91 5.77 2.88
C GLY A 89 -15.95 5.41 3.94
N GLN A 90 -15.62 4.59 4.94
CA GLN A 90 -16.52 4.17 6.02
C GLN A 90 -15.87 4.35 7.40
N GLY A 91 -16.68 4.56 8.43
CA GLY A 91 -16.24 4.84 9.80
C GLY A 91 -16.18 6.34 10.09
N GLU A 92 -16.71 6.74 11.24
CA GLU A 92 -16.84 8.15 11.64
C GLU A 92 -15.58 8.61 12.40
N THR A 93 -14.96 7.69 13.15
CA THR A 93 -13.75 7.96 13.95
C THR A 93 -12.50 7.34 13.34
N VAL A 94 -11.31 7.85 13.72
CA VAL A 94 -10.02 7.24 13.32
C VAL A 94 -9.95 5.78 13.78
N LEU A 95 -10.39 5.48 15.01
CA LEU A 95 -10.37 4.11 15.53
C LEU A 95 -11.27 3.16 14.73
N GLU A 96 -12.47 3.59 14.34
CA GLU A 96 -13.36 2.78 13.50
C GLU A 96 -12.75 2.49 12.13
N LYS A 97 -12.13 3.50 11.51
CA LYS A 97 -11.39 3.34 10.25
C LYS A 97 -10.25 2.34 10.38
N PHE A 98 -9.45 2.42 11.44
CA PHE A 98 -8.38 1.46 11.71
C PHE A 98 -8.91 0.04 11.95
N LYS A 99 -10.01 -0.11 12.71
CA LYS A 99 -10.65 -1.42 12.94
C LYS A 99 -11.17 -2.01 11.64
N LEU A 100 -11.78 -1.20 10.77
CA LEU A 100 -12.26 -1.63 9.46
C LEU A 100 -11.10 -2.12 8.58
N VAL A 101 -10.02 -1.35 8.48
CA VAL A 101 -8.83 -1.73 7.71
C VAL A 101 -8.22 -3.03 8.23
N LYS A 102 -8.19 -3.21 9.56
CA LYS A 102 -7.73 -4.45 10.19
C LYS A 102 -8.63 -5.64 9.83
N ALA A 103 -9.96 -5.46 9.84
CA ALA A 103 -10.92 -6.48 9.44
C ALA A 103 -10.76 -6.88 7.96
N CYS A 104 -10.32 -5.95 7.11
CA CYS A 104 -9.95 -6.21 5.71
C CYS A 104 -8.57 -6.86 5.53
N ALA A 105 -7.89 -7.27 6.61
CA ALA A 105 -6.60 -7.95 6.62
C ALA A 105 -5.43 -7.15 6.00
N PHE A 106 -5.50 -5.81 6.03
CA PHE A 106 -4.34 -4.96 5.78
C PHE A 106 -3.38 -4.98 6.98
N ASP A 107 -2.11 -4.70 6.71
CA ASP A 107 -1.04 -4.63 7.70
C ASP A 107 -0.73 -3.17 8.12
N GLY A 108 -1.21 -2.17 7.36
CA GLY A 108 -1.00 -0.77 7.69
C GLY A 108 -1.83 0.25 6.91
N ILE A 109 -1.64 1.51 7.27
CA ILE A 109 -2.31 2.68 6.69
C ILE A 109 -1.26 3.77 6.45
N GLU A 110 -1.29 4.43 5.30
CA GLU A 110 -0.47 5.61 5.01
C GLU A 110 -1.29 6.90 5.15
N LEU A 111 -0.67 7.94 5.69
CA LEU A 111 -1.31 9.25 5.89
C LEU A 111 -0.78 10.28 4.88
N ASP A 112 -1.58 11.30 4.57
CA ASP A 112 -1.04 12.51 3.95
C ASP A 112 -0.25 13.31 4.99
N ALA A 113 0.91 13.83 4.62
CA ALA A 113 1.71 14.71 5.48
C ALA A 113 2.36 15.85 4.67
N PRO A 114 2.37 17.10 5.15
CA PRO A 114 1.61 17.61 6.29
C PRO A 114 0.10 17.37 6.10
N GLY A 115 -0.61 16.98 7.15
CA GLY A 115 -2.02 16.58 7.06
C GLY A 115 -2.84 17.09 8.24
N ASP A 116 -4.16 17.07 8.07
CA ASP A 116 -5.13 17.43 9.09
C ASP A 116 -5.55 16.16 9.86
N TRP A 117 -4.69 15.75 10.79
CA TRP A 117 -4.93 14.63 11.70
C TRP A 117 -4.24 14.88 13.04
N ASP A 118 -4.82 14.33 14.11
CA ASP A 118 -4.21 14.39 15.43
C ASP A 118 -3.20 13.24 15.61
N LEU A 119 -1.96 13.58 15.99
CA LEU A 119 -0.88 12.59 16.14
C LEU A 119 -1.22 11.55 17.22
N GLN A 120 -1.77 11.99 18.35
CA GLN A 120 -2.05 11.07 19.46
C GLN A 120 -3.20 10.14 19.11
N GLU A 121 -4.25 10.63 18.46
CA GLU A 121 -5.37 9.82 17.97
C GLU A 121 -4.89 8.73 16.99
N MET A 122 -3.97 9.08 16.07
CA MET A 122 -3.38 8.10 15.14
C MET A 122 -2.53 7.05 15.87
N LEU A 123 -1.75 7.45 16.86
CA LEU A 123 -0.93 6.53 17.67
C LEU A 123 -1.80 5.60 18.52
N ASP A 124 -2.88 6.11 19.09
CA ASP A 124 -3.83 5.33 19.90
C ASP A 124 -4.57 4.30 19.05
N ALA A 125 -5.06 4.70 17.86
CA ALA A 125 -5.70 3.78 16.93
C ALA A 125 -4.74 2.71 16.39
N LYS A 126 -3.49 3.09 16.09
CA LYS A 126 -2.40 2.18 15.75
C LYS A 126 -2.17 1.15 16.86
N ALA A 127 -2.04 1.59 18.11
CA ALA A 127 -1.83 0.72 19.26
C ALA A 127 -3.02 -0.23 19.50
N ALA A 128 -4.25 0.27 19.39
CA ALA A 128 -5.46 -0.50 19.63
C ALA A 128 -5.73 -1.60 18.58
N THR A 129 -5.26 -1.43 17.34
CA THR A 129 -5.51 -2.36 16.24
C THR A 129 -4.32 -3.20 15.83
N GLY A 130 -3.11 -2.80 16.24
CA GLY A 130 -1.86 -3.42 15.82
C GLY A 130 -1.53 -3.19 14.34
N LEU A 131 -2.21 -2.26 13.67
CA LEU A 131 -1.83 -1.81 12.34
C LEU A 131 -0.54 -1.00 12.41
N SER A 132 0.21 -0.98 11.32
CA SER A 132 1.36 -0.09 11.15
C SER A 132 0.99 1.19 10.42
N ILE A 133 1.79 2.24 10.60
CA ILE A 133 1.79 3.42 9.73
C ILE A 133 3.18 3.45 9.10
N PRO A 134 3.40 2.72 7.98
CA PRO A 134 4.74 2.48 7.45
C PRO A 134 5.37 3.74 6.84
N GLY A 135 4.54 4.68 6.40
CA GLY A 135 4.99 5.91 5.77
C GLY A 135 3.86 6.91 5.58
N VAL A 136 4.22 8.04 4.98
CA VAL A 136 3.31 9.13 4.63
C VAL A 136 3.50 9.55 3.17
N VAL A 137 2.48 10.18 2.61
CA VAL A 137 2.48 10.74 1.25
C VAL A 137 2.57 12.26 1.37
N LEU A 138 3.53 12.88 0.68
CA LEU A 138 3.65 14.33 0.69
C LEU A 138 2.37 14.96 0.10
N SER A 139 1.61 15.67 0.93
CA SER A 139 0.27 16.17 0.55
C SER A 139 0.34 17.32 -0.48
N THR A 140 1.49 17.99 -0.56
CA THR A 140 1.66 19.23 -1.32
C THR A 140 2.25 19.08 -2.72
N HIS A 141 2.91 17.97 -3.04
CA HIS A 141 3.78 17.87 -4.23
C HIS A 141 3.07 18.09 -5.57
N TRP A 142 1.74 17.97 -5.62
CA TRP A 142 0.98 18.21 -6.85
C TRP A 142 0.67 19.69 -7.09
N HIS A 143 0.43 20.47 -6.04
CA HIS A 143 0.05 21.89 -6.14
C HIS A 143 1.19 22.85 -5.76
N LYS A 144 2.22 22.35 -5.06
CA LYS A 144 3.49 23.04 -4.78
C LYS A 144 4.65 22.14 -5.24
N PRO A 145 4.88 22.02 -6.54
CA PRO A 145 5.85 21.07 -7.05
C PRO A 145 7.29 21.60 -6.93
N PHE A 146 8.26 20.70 -6.73
CA PHE A 146 9.68 21.08 -6.59
C PHE A 146 10.28 21.68 -7.87
N ASN A 147 9.67 21.42 -9.03
CA ASN A 147 10.07 22.00 -10.31
C ASN A 147 9.30 23.29 -10.69
N HIS A 148 8.53 23.88 -9.77
CA HIS A 148 7.84 25.15 -10.04
C HIS A 148 8.85 26.25 -10.45
N PRO A 149 8.55 27.14 -11.41
CA PRO A 149 9.49 28.19 -11.85
C PRO A 149 9.79 29.23 -10.77
N ASP A 150 8.81 29.55 -9.93
CA ASP A 150 8.98 30.42 -8.76
C ASP A 150 9.77 29.73 -7.64
N GLN A 151 10.82 30.39 -7.15
CA GLN A 151 11.66 29.91 -6.04
C GLN A 151 10.88 29.77 -4.73
N SER A 152 9.94 30.67 -4.43
CA SER A 152 9.16 30.63 -3.19
C SER A 152 8.34 29.34 -3.07
N VAL A 153 7.71 28.92 -4.17
CA VAL A 153 6.95 27.65 -4.23
C VAL A 153 7.86 26.43 -4.02
N ARG A 154 9.10 26.47 -4.55
CA ARG A 154 10.07 25.39 -4.32
C ARG A 154 10.52 25.33 -2.87
N ASP A 155 10.69 26.48 -2.22
CA ASP A 155 11.07 26.55 -0.81
C ASP A 155 9.92 26.02 0.08
N GLU A 156 8.67 26.35 -0.24
CA GLU A 156 7.50 25.77 0.42
C GLU A 156 7.42 24.24 0.25
N ALA A 157 7.74 23.72 -0.94
CA ALA A 157 7.78 22.28 -1.20
C ALA A 157 8.82 21.57 -0.32
N LYS A 158 10.03 22.16 -0.19
CA LYS A 158 11.10 21.64 0.68
C LYS A 158 10.69 21.66 2.15
N SER A 159 10.13 22.77 2.64
CA SER A 159 9.65 22.85 4.02
C SER A 159 8.52 21.85 4.30
N ALA A 160 7.61 21.63 3.35
CA ALA A 160 6.56 20.62 3.49
C ALA A 160 7.14 19.20 3.56
N LEU A 161 8.15 18.89 2.74
CA LEU A 161 8.84 17.59 2.80
C LEU A 161 9.57 17.38 4.13
N GLU A 162 10.25 18.41 4.66
CA GLU A 162 10.87 18.33 5.98
C GLU A 162 9.86 18.02 7.08
N THR A 163 8.69 18.66 7.04
CA THR A 163 7.59 18.36 7.98
C THR A 163 7.07 16.94 7.78
N ALA A 164 6.84 16.50 6.54
CA ALA A 164 6.38 15.13 6.26
C ALA A 164 7.38 14.07 6.77
N ILE A 165 8.69 14.32 6.68
CA ILE A 165 9.72 13.44 7.24
C ILE A 165 9.62 13.37 8.77
N LYS A 166 9.43 14.51 9.44
CA LYS A 166 9.25 14.58 10.90
C LYS A 166 7.97 13.87 11.34
N ASP A 167 6.86 14.09 10.63
CA ASP A 167 5.57 13.44 10.88
C ASP A 167 5.67 11.93 10.71
N CYS A 168 6.27 11.47 9.60
CA CYS A 168 6.55 10.05 9.37
C CYS A 168 7.32 9.44 10.54
N LYS A 169 8.35 10.14 11.02
CA LYS A 169 9.14 9.68 12.17
C LYS A 169 8.31 9.61 13.45
N ALA A 170 7.48 10.62 13.73
CA ALA A 170 6.61 10.65 14.89
C ALA A 170 5.57 9.52 14.90
N LEU A 171 5.06 9.15 13.73
CA LEU A 171 4.15 8.02 13.53
C LEU A 171 4.85 6.65 13.61
N GLY A 172 6.19 6.64 13.64
CA GLY A 172 7.01 5.43 13.64
C GLY A 172 7.14 4.76 12.26
N GLY A 173 6.85 5.49 11.18
CA GLY A 173 7.10 5.08 9.81
C GLY A 173 8.55 5.29 9.37
N SER A 174 8.88 4.83 8.18
CA SER A 174 10.23 4.84 7.61
C SER A 174 10.32 5.40 6.19
N SER A 175 9.20 5.75 5.56
CA SER A 175 9.17 6.23 4.17
C SER A 175 8.26 7.43 3.97
N VAL A 176 8.69 8.33 3.10
CA VAL A 176 7.86 9.43 2.58
C VAL A 176 7.77 9.26 1.07
N LEU A 177 6.55 9.16 0.53
CA LEU A 177 6.32 9.22 -0.90
C LEU A 177 6.33 10.67 -1.35
N VAL A 178 7.17 10.99 -2.34
CA VAL A 178 7.28 12.30 -2.96
C VAL A 178 7.20 12.19 -4.48
N VAL A 179 6.50 13.12 -5.12
CA VAL A 179 6.59 13.35 -6.56
C VAL A 179 7.56 14.51 -6.79
N PRO A 180 8.76 14.27 -7.36
CA PRO A 180 9.81 15.28 -7.44
C PRO A 180 9.58 16.33 -8.53
N ALA A 181 8.70 16.07 -9.50
CA ALA A 181 8.36 17.03 -10.54
C ALA A 181 6.99 16.74 -11.14
N VAL A 182 6.30 17.80 -11.56
CA VAL A 182 5.03 17.72 -12.31
C VAL A 182 5.28 18.10 -13.76
N VAL A 183 4.72 17.31 -14.68
CA VAL A 183 4.74 17.55 -16.12
C VAL A 183 3.38 18.12 -16.52
N ASN A 184 3.38 19.22 -17.29
CA ASN A 184 2.15 19.84 -17.82
C ASN A 184 2.47 20.66 -19.09
N GLU A 185 1.47 21.36 -19.64
CA GLU A 185 1.62 22.16 -20.88
C GLU A 185 2.73 23.22 -20.82
N SER A 186 2.96 23.80 -19.63
CA SER A 186 4.00 24.82 -19.39
C SER A 186 5.33 24.24 -18.91
N MET A 187 5.39 22.92 -18.68
CA MET A 187 6.54 22.23 -18.10
C MET A 187 6.72 20.86 -18.77
N PRO A 188 7.38 20.80 -19.95
CA PRO A 188 7.63 19.57 -20.69
C PRO A 188 8.50 18.59 -19.91
N TYR A 189 8.47 17.31 -20.32
CA TYR A 189 9.14 16.23 -19.61
C TYR A 189 10.65 16.46 -19.41
N GLU A 190 11.37 16.92 -20.44
CA GLU A 190 12.82 17.14 -20.38
C GLU A 190 13.17 18.18 -19.31
N GLU A 191 12.48 19.33 -19.30
CA GLU A 191 12.69 20.36 -18.29
C GLU A 191 12.29 19.90 -16.88
N ALA A 192 11.17 19.19 -16.75
CA ALA A 192 10.74 18.61 -15.48
C ALA A 192 11.78 17.61 -14.93
N TYR A 193 12.34 16.77 -15.81
CA TYR A 193 13.38 15.81 -15.48
C TYR A 193 14.64 16.53 -15.02
N GLU A 194 15.18 17.48 -15.78
CA GLU A 194 16.38 18.23 -15.40
C GLU A 194 16.23 18.95 -14.06
N ARG A 195 15.08 19.58 -13.83
CA ARG A 195 14.79 20.27 -12.56
C ARG A 195 14.68 19.31 -11.38
N SER A 196 14.25 18.07 -11.60
CA SER A 196 14.11 17.05 -10.54
C SER A 196 15.46 16.51 -10.00
N GLN A 197 16.56 16.76 -10.71
CA GLN A 197 17.89 16.24 -10.35
C GLN A 197 18.71 17.21 -9.48
N ARG A 198 18.17 18.38 -9.12
CA ARG A 198 18.87 19.46 -8.38
C ARG A 198 18.16 19.75 -7.06
#